data_AF-A0A420HMC8-F1
#
_entry.id   AF-A0A420HMC8-F1
#
_cell.length_a   1.000
_cell.length_b   1.000
_cell.length_c   1.000
_cell.angle_alpha   90.00
_cell.angle_beta   90.00
_cell.angle_gamma   90.00
#
_symmetry.space_group_name_H-M   'P 1'
#
loop_
_entity.id
_entity.type
_entity.pdbx_description
1 polymer ?
#
loop_
_entity_poly.entity_id
_entity_poly.type
_entity_poly.pdbx_seq_one_letter_code
_entity_poly.pdbx_strand_id
1 'polypeptide(L)'
;MTGAEAHIIMGQAGYDTINKLQDNCEGVEIEMTVPFPHTVDCETRACAKAHEIISRRPDVEFPAPQGIIFYRTNQDIIPFESRFNGHNHATYTQCDISMSETNIIEEYKC
;
A
#
# COMPACT_ATOMS: atom_id res chain seq x y z
N MET A 1 22.86 18.96 -24.13
CA MET A 1 22.75 18.55 -22.70
C MET A 1 22.95 17.05 -22.62
N THR A 2 23.32 16.50 -21.47
CA THR A 2 23.42 15.03 -21.29
C THR A 2 22.06 14.42 -20.96
N GLY A 3 21.89 13.12 -21.22
CA GLY A 3 20.69 12.38 -20.81
C GLY A 3 20.45 12.41 -19.28
N ALA A 4 21.51 12.45 -18.48
CA ALA A 4 21.42 12.58 -17.03
C ALA A 4 20.87 13.95 -16.59
N GLU A 5 21.28 15.04 -17.25
CA GLU A 5 20.72 16.38 -17.01
C GLU A 5 19.25 16.44 -17.40
N ALA A 6 18.89 15.85 -18.55
CA ALA A 6 17.50 15.76 -18.99
C ALA A 6 16.64 14.95 -18.01
N HIS A 7 17.18 13.85 -17.45
CA HIS A 7 16.50 13.07 -16.41
C HIS A 7 16.14 13.91 -15.20
N ILE A 8 17.02 14.79 -14.74
CA ILE A 8 16.76 15.67 -13.58
C ILE A 8 15.75 16.76 -13.95
N ILE A 9 15.96 17.46 -15.08
CA ILE A 9 15.10 18.59 -15.51
C ILE A 9 13.66 18.15 -15.78
N MET A 10 13.48 16.96 -16.37
CA MET A 10 12.19 16.41 -16.75
C MET A 10 11.48 15.67 -15.59
N GLY A 11 11.97 15.79 -14.35
CA GLY A 11 11.33 15.17 -13.20
C GLY A 11 11.52 13.65 -13.14
N GLN A 12 12.74 13.18 -13.36
CA GLN A 12 13.13 11.76 -13.35
C GLN A 12 12.45 10.92 -14.44
N ALA A 13 12.35 11.51 -15.63
CA ALA A 13 11.81 10.86 -16.82
C ALA A 13 12.68 9.67 -17.26
N GLY A 14 12.04 8.68 -17.88
CA GLY A 14 12.74 7.48 -18.36
C GLY A 14 13.54 7.70 -19.62
N TYR A 15 14.46 6.78 -19.89
CA TYR A 15 15.26 6.75 -21.11
C TYR A 15 14.39 6.91 -22.36
N ASP A 16 13.32 6.12 -22.48
CA ASP A 16 12.43 6.16 -23.64
C ASP A 16 11.71 7.51 -23.81
N THR A 17 11.40 8.18 -22.70
CA THR A 17 10.77 9.51 -22.71
C THR A 17 11.77 10.58 -23.15
N ILE A 18 13.01 10.49 -22.64
CA ILE A 18 14.09 11.44 -22.96
C ILE A 18 14.55 11.26 -24.41
N ASN A 19 14.66 10.02 -24.89
CA ASN A 19 15.06 9.72 -26.26
C ASN A 19 14.08 10.32 -27.29
N LYS A 20 12.79 10.40 -26.96
CA LYS A 20 11.77 11.01 -27.83
C LYS A 20 11.83 12.53 -27.89
N LEU A 21 12.56 13.22 -27.01
CA LEU A 21 12.61 14.68 -27.01
C LEU A 21 13.24 15.23 -28.29
N GLN A 22 14.29 14.58 -28.80
CA GLN A 22 14.96 15.00 -30.03
C GLN A 22 14.04 14.91 -31.26
N ASP A 23 13.13 13.94 -31.28
CA ASP A 23 12.17 13.74 -32.37
C ASP A 23 10.97 14.71 -32.28
N ASN A 24 10.70 15.28 -31.11
CA ASN A 24 9.47 16.03 -30.83
C ASN A 24 9.70 17.49 -30.41
N CYS A 25 10.95 17.94 -30.28
CA CYS A 25 11.30 19.30 -29.87
C CYS A 25 12.39 19.88 -30.77
N GLU A 26 12.12 21.04 -31.37
CA GLU A 26 13.11 21.76 -32.18
C GLU A 26 14.22 22.35 -31.30
N GLY A 27 15.47 22.22 -31.75
CA GLY A 27 16.64 22.77 -31.06
C GLY A 27 17.09 22.02 -29.80
N VAL A 28 16.50 20.85 -29.52
CA VAL A 28 16.90 20.00 -28.39
C VAL A 28 17.90 18.94 -28.84
N GLU A 29 19.15 19.08 -28.41
CA GLU A 29 20.19 18.08 -28.61
C GLU A 29 20.59 17.44 -27.26
N ILE A 30 20.34 16.14 -27.14
CA ILE A 30 20.64 15.33 -25.96
C ILE A 30 21.73 14.32 -26.33
N GLU A 31 22.83 14.37 -25.58
CA GLU A 31 23.90 13.40 -25.67
C GLU A 31 23.49 12.14 -24.90
N MET A 32 23.21 11.07 -25.65
CA MET A 32 22.76 9.76 -25.14
C MET A 32 23.91 8.74 -24.98
N THR A 33 25.15 9.15 -25.28
CA THR A 33 26.36 8.30 -25.17
C THR A 33 26.72 7.99 -23.73
N VAL A 34 26.34 8.86 -22.80
CA VAL A 34 26.54 8.67 -21.36
C VAL A 34 25.37 7.86 -20.79
N PRO A 35 25.62 6.65 -20.23
CA PRO A 35 24.57 5.89 -19.57
C PRO A 35 24.00 6.69 -18.41
N PHE A 36 22.68 6.85 -18.37
CA PHE A 36 21.96 7.43 -17.25
C PHE A 36 20.95 6.42 -16.73
N PRO A 37 20.65 6.43 -15.42
CA PRO A 37 19.89 5.35 -14.80
C PRO A 37 18.53 5.20 -15.47
N HIS A 38 18.16 3.96 -15.78
CA HIS A 38 16.77 3.68 -16.08
C HIS A 38 15.95 4.04 -14.85
N THR A 39 14.68 4.33 -15.04
CA THR A 39 13.82 4.82 -13.96
C THR A 39 13.61 3.84 -12.81
N VAL A 40 13.99 2.59 -13.01
CA VAL A 40 14.03 1.54 -11.99
C VAL A 40 15.31 1.60 -11.13
N ASP A 41 16.39 2.17 -11.66
CA ASP A 41 17.73 2.21 -11.04
C ASP A 41 18.04 3.56 -10.38
N CYS A 42 17.18 4.57 -10.59
CA CYS A 42 17.31 5.86 -9.91
C CYS A 42 16.83 5.73 -8.45
N GLU A 43 17.75 5.84 -7.49
CA GLU A 43 17.48 5.70 -6.04
C GLU A 43 16.33 6.61 -5.57
N THR A 44 16.29 7.85 -6.04
CA THR A 44 15.23 8.81 -5.69
C THR A 44 13.87 8.37 -6.20
N ARG A 45 13.80 7.75 -7.39
CA ARG A 45 12.56 7.22 -7.95
C ARG A 45 12.16 5.89 -7.31
N ALA A 46 13.11 5.06 -6.92
CA ALA A 46 12.85 3.82 -6.17
C ALA A 46 12.15 4.13 -4.82
N CYS A 47 12.51 5.23 -4.16
CA CYS A 47 11.83 5.67 -2.94
C CYS A 47 10.45 6.30 -3.19
N ALA A 48 10.27 7.02 -4.31
CA ALA A 48 9.04 7.76 -4.60
C ALA A 48 7.97 6.95 -5.34
N LYS A 49 8.35 5.85 -5.99
CA LYS A 49 7.41 5.02 -6.74
C LYS A 49 6.61 4.17 -5.76
N ALA A 50 5.29 4.32 -5.79
CA ALA A 50 4.39 3.34 -5.20
C ALA A 50 4.64 2.00 -5.90
N HIS A 51 5.41 1.12 -5.26
CA HIS A 51 5.46 -0.27 -5.67
C HIS A 51 4.11 -0.87 -5.29
N GLU A 52 3.45 -1.52 -6.25
CA GLU A 52 2.29 -2.36 -5.98
C GLU A 52 2.78 -3.64 -5.28
N ILE A 53 3.29 -3.48 -4.05
CA ILE A 53 3.59 -4.61 -3.17
C ILE A 53 2.24 -5.07 -2.66
N ILE A 54 1.60 -5.93 -3.44
CA ILE A 54 0.37 -6.60 -3.01
C ILE A 54 0.76 -7.51 -1.85
N SER A 55 0.34 -7.14 -0.63
CA SER A 55 0.43 -8.06 0.51
C SER A 55 -0.40 -9.29 0.18
N ARG A 56 0.28 -10.41 -0.12
CA ARG A 56 -0.37 -11.70 -0.42
C ARG A 56 -0.72 -12.48 0.85
N ARG A 57 -0.44 -11.93 2.04
CA ARG A 57 -0.79 -12.59 3.29
C ARG A 57 -2.27 -12.34 3.55
N PRO A 58 -3.15 -13.36 3.46
CA PRO A 58 -4.44 -13.24 4.13
C PRO A 58 -4.14 -13.02 5.62
N ASP A 59 -4.81 -12.06 6.26
CA ASP A 59 -4.59 -11.63 7.66
C ASP A 59 -4.78 -12.72 8.74
N VAL A 60 -4.95 -13.98 8.31
CA VAL A 60 -5.14 -15.15 9.14
C VAL A 60 -3.93 -16.07 8.95
N GLU A 61 -2.80 -15.73 9.59
CA GLU A 61 -1.63 -16.62 9.55
C GLU A 61 -1.94 -17.98 10.20
N PHE A 62 -2.93 -18.07 11.11
CA PHE A 62 -3.41 -19.34 11.69
C PHE A 62 -4.88 -19.24 12.13
N PRO A 63 -5.83 -20.00 11.53
CA PRO A 63 -7.20 -20.04 12.02
C PRO A 63 -7.27 -20.70 13.40
N ALA A 64 -8.24 -20.29 14.22
CA ALA A 64 -8.46 -20.92 15.53
C ALA A 64 -8.80 -22.42 15.36
N PRO A 65 -8.17 -23.34 16.12
CA PRO A 65 -8.54 -24.74 16.10
C PRO A 65 -10.00 -24.94 16.53
N GLN A 66 -10.68 -25.90 15.90
CA GLN A 66 -12.10 -26.15 16.12
C GLN A 66 -12.39 -26.45 17.60
N GLY A 67 -13.43 -25.81 18.14
CA GLY A 67 -13.91 -26.06 19.50
C GLY A 67 -13.08 -25.40 20.61
N ILE A 68 -12.05 -24.61 20.28
CA ILE A 68 -11.30 -23.83 21.27
C ILE A 68 -11.89 -22.43 21.39
N ILE A 69 -12.52 -22.17 22.54
CA ILE A 69 -12.96 -20.82 22.91
C ILE A 69 -11.74 -20.06 23.46
N PHE A 70 -11.66 -18.75 23.20
CA PHE A 70 -10.56 -17.87 23.64
C PHE A 70 -9.19 -18.15 23.02
N TYR A 71 -9.13 -18.83 21.86
CA TYR A 71 -7.86 -19.07 21.17
C TYR A 71 -7.15 -17.78 20.77
N ARG A 72 -7.92 -16.80 20.27
CA ARG A 72 -7.43 -15.49 19.87
C ARG A 72 -8.41 -14.41 20.28
N THR A 73 -7.87 -13.33 20.82
CA THR A 73 -8.63 -12.11 21.09
C THR A 73 -8.06 -10.99 20.25
N ASN A 74 -8.91 -10.32 19.47
CA ASN A 74 -8.58 -9.09 18.80
C ASN A 74 -9.07 -7.93 19.68
N GLN A 75 -8.20 -6.96 19.92
CA GLN A 75 -8.52 -5.78 20.71
C GLN A 75 -8.20 -4.55 19.89
N ASP A 76 -9.13 -3.61 19.85
CA ASP A 76 -8.96 -2.33 19.17
C ASP A 76 -9.42 -1.18 20.08
N ILE A 77 -8.89 0.02 19.82
CA ILE A 77 -9.21 1.24 20.54
C ILE A 77 -9.88 2.20 19.57
N ILE A 78 -11.17 2.44 19.78
CA ILE A 78 -11.98 3.29 18.92
C ILE A 78 -12.07 4.67 19.56
N PRO A 79 -11.62 5.75 18.88
CA PRO A 79 -11.80 7.11 19.38
C PRO A 79 -13.28 7.53 19.30
N PHE A 80 -13.74 8.30 20.29
CA PHE A 80 -15.08 8.90 20.29
C PHE A 80 -15.03 10.40 20.00
N GLU A 81 -15.91 10.87 19.11
CA GLU A 81 -16.10 12.30 18.86
C GLU A 81 -16.85 13.02 20.00
N SER A 82 -17.71 12.31 20.73
CA SER A 82 -18.43 12.84 21.89
C SER A 82 -18.01 12.12 23.17
N ARG A 83 -17.58 12.91 24.17
CA ARG A 83 -17.07 12.40 25.44
C ARG A 83 -18.22 11.97 26.35
N PHE A 84 -18.74 10.76 26.18
CA PHE A 84 -19.66 10.21 27.17
C PHE A 84 -18.92 10.06 28.52
N ASN A 85 -19.39 10.74 29.57
CA ASN A 85 -18.77 10.77 30.90
C ASN A 85 -17.28 11.17 30.94
N GLY A 86 -16.77 11.93 29.96
CA GLY A 86 -15.38 12.36 29.92
C GLY A 86 -14.39 11.31 29.40
N HIS A 87 -14.86 10.14 28.96
CA HIS A 87 -14.03 9.16 28.25
C HIS A 87 -13.88 9.54 26.77
N ASN A 88 -12.69 9.32 26.21
CA ASN A 88 -12.36 9.68 24.82
C ASN A 88 -12.22 8.48 23.88
N HIS A 89 -12.23 7.26 24.44
CA HIS A 89 -11.99 6.03 23.69
C HIS A 89 -12.86 4.91 24.24
N ALA A 90 -13.27 3.99 23.37
CA ALA A 90 -13.76 2.66 23.75
C ALA A 90 -12.70 1.62 23.43
N THR A 91 -12.68 0.57 24.23
CA THR A 91 -11.99 -0.67 23.90
C THR A 91 -13.01 -1.62 23.29
N TYR A 92 -12.79 -2.04 22.06
CA TYR A 92 -13.54 -3.11 21.42
C TYR A 92 -12.72 -4.40 21.57
N THR A 93 -13.38 -5.50 21.93
CA THR A 93 -12.72 -6.80 22.13
C THR A 93 -13.58 -7.87 21.48
N GLN A 94 -12.98 -8.61 20.54
CA GLN A 94 -13.62 -9.69 19.83
C GLN A 94 -12.82 -10.98 20.04
N CYS A 95 -13.48 -12.02 20.54
CA CYS A 95 -12.93 -13.36 20.53
C CYS A 95 -13.20 -13.97 19.15
N ASP A 96 -12.15 -14.52 18.53
CA ASP A 96 -12.34 -15.35 17.34
C ASP A 96 -12.90 -16.70 17.79
N ILE A 97 -14.08 -17.07 17.26
CA ILE A 97 -14.71 -18.35 17.50
C ILE A 97 -14.88 -18.99 16.13
N SER A 98 -13.98 -19.89 15.76
CA SER A 98 -14.14 -20.75 14.59
C SER A 98 -15.23 -21.79 14.89
N MET A 99 -16.49 -21.36 14.88
CA MET A 99 -17.61 -22.29 14.88
C MET A 99 -17.69 -22.90 13.48
N SER A 100 -17.47 -24.20 13.36
CA SER A 100 -17.81 -24.93 12.14
C SER A 100 -19.26 -24.63 11.80
N GLU A 101 -19.52 -24.13 10.60
CA GLU A 101 -20.87 -23.85 10.09
C GLU A 101 -21.77 -25.07 10.27
N THR A 102 -22.64 -25.02 11.27
CA THR A 102 -23.79 -25.91 11.37
C THR A 102 -24.87 -25.18 12.15
N ASN A 103 -25.71 -24.41 11.44
CA ASN A 103 -27.05 -23.90 11.81
C ASN A 103 -27.11 -23.03 13.10
N ILE A 104 -27.64 -21.81 13.08
CA ILE A 104 -29.06 -21.49 12.97
C ILE A 104 -29.15 -19.99 12.62
N ILE A 105 -29.75 -19.66 11.47
CA ILE A 105 -30.28 -18.32 11.21
C ILE A 105 -31.64 -18.26 11.92
N GLU A 106 -31.70 -17.71 13.13
CA GLU A 106 -32.95 -17.16 13.66
C GLU A 106 -32.90 -15.64 13.42
N GLU A 107 -33.50 -15.22 12.31
CA GLU A 107 -33.90 -13.82 12.11
C GLU A 107 -34.91 -13.46 13.21
N TYR A 108 -34.47 -12.74 14.25
CA TYR A 108 -35.39 -11.90 15.02
C TYR A 108 -35.58 -10.59 14.24
N LYS A 109 -36.62 -10.55 13.42
CA LYS A 109 -37.22 -9.29 12.94
C LYS A 109 -38.21 -8.80 14.01
N CYS A 110 -38.03 -7.55 14.44
CA CYS A 110 -39.12 -6.76 15.02
C CYS A 110 -40.20 -6.50 13.97
#